data_AF-A0A0K0Y2K3-F1
#
_entry.id   AF-A0A0K0Y2K3-F1
#
_cell.length_a   1.000
_cell.length_b   1.000
_cell.length_c   1.000
_cell.angle_alpha   90.00
_cell.angle_beta   90.00
_cell.angle_gamma   90.00
#
_symmetry.space_group_name_H-M   'P 1'
#
loop_
_entity.id
_entity.type
_entity.pdbx_description
1 polymer ?
#
loop_
_entity_poly.entity_id
_entity_poly.type
_entity_poly.pdbx_seq_one_letter_code
_entity_poly.pdbx_strand_id
1 'polypeptide(L)'
;MNKKQNTRNDHISRVNRVTDYVRKNLNQDLSLKCLSKIAALSKFHFHRVFSETYGETPSAYVKRIRIESSAFLLIFDPKKSVNITRL
;
A
#
# COMPACT_ATOMS: atom_id res chain seq x y z
N MET A 1 1.71 26.58 -17.76
CA MET A 1 1.54 25.30 -17.04
C MET A 1 0.62 25.49 -15.85
N ASN A 2 -0.51 24.77 -15.78
CA ASN A 2 -1.58 24.98 -14.81
C ASN A 2 -1.27 24.35 -13.43
N LYS A 3 -1.36 25.13 -12.34
CA LYS A 3 -1.06 24.69 -10.96
C LYS A 3 -1.80 23.40 -10.55
N LYS A 4 -3.05 23.21 -11.00
CA LYS A 4 -3.87 22.00 -10.73
C LYS A 4 -3.24 20.69 -11.26
N GLN A 5 -2.58 20.73 -12.41
CA GLN A 5 -1.98 19.53 -13.00
C GLN A 5 -0.73 19.09 -12.22
N ASN A 6 0.02 20.05 -11.69
CA ASN A 6 1.24 19.77 -10.93
C ASN A 6 0.94 19.09 -9.59
N THR A 7 -0.10 19.56 -8.88
CA THR A 7 -0.57 18.93 -7.62
C THR A 7 -1.04 17.49 -7.83
N ARG A 8 -1.76 17.22 -8.93
CA ARG A 8 -2.23 15.86 -9.24
C ARG A 8 -1.07 14.90 -9.51
N ASN A 9 -0.06 15.35 -10.26
CA ASN A 9 1.12 14.54 -10.57
C ASN A 9 1.94 14.25 -9.30
N ASP A 10 2.09 15.22 -8.39
CA ASP A 10 2.76 15.04 -7.10
C ASP A 10 2.03 14.00 -6.23
N HIS A 11 0.70 14.06 -6.17
CA HIS A 11 -0.11 13.08 -5.44
C HIS A 11 0.08 11.66 -5.98
N ILE A 12 0.05 11.48 -7.31
CA ILE A 12 0.27 10.17 -7.93
C ILE A 12 1.67 9.64 -7.60
N SER A 13 2.71 10.48 -7.70
CA SER A 13 4.08 10.09 -7.36
C SER A 13 4.22 9.62 -5.91
N ARG A 14 3.59 10.33 -4.97
CA ARG A 14 3.59 9.96 -3.54
C ARG A 14 2.86 8.66 -3.27
N VAL A 15 1.71 8.43 -3.92
CA VAL A 15 0.96 7.19 -3.78
C VAL A 15 1.74 6.02 -4.37
N ASN A 16 2.39 6.19 -5.53
CA ASN A 16 3.23 5.16 -6.14
C ASN A 16 4.35 4.73 -5.19
N ARG A 17 5.03 5.69 -4.55
CA ARG A 17 6.06 5.40 -3.54
C ARG A 17 5.53 4.55 -2.39
N VAL A 18 4.30 4.79 -1.95
CA VAL A 18 3.65 3.96 -0.92
C VAL A 18 3.41 2.55 -1.44
N THR A 19 2.90 2.39 -2.66
CA THR A 19 2.64 1.05 -3.20
C THR A 19 3.91 0.24 -3.42
N ASP A 20 5.00 0.87 -3.84
CA ASP A 20 6.32 0.24 -3.94
C ASP A 20 6.82 -0.21 -2.56
N TYR A 21 6.64 0.63 -1.54
CA TYR A 21 6.98 0.27 -0.17
C TYR A 21 6.17 -0.93 0.32
N VAL A 22 4.85 -0.93 0.10
CA VAL A 22 3.96 -2.04 0.50
C VAL A 22 4.42 -3.35 -0.13
N ARG A 23 4.65 -3.37 -1.45
CA ARG A 23 5.08 -4.57 -2.19
C ARG A 23 6.43 -5.10 -1.72
N LYS A 24 7.37 -4.22 -1.36
CA LYS A 24 8.70 -4.60 -0.87
C LYS A 24 8.71 -5.03 0.60
N ASN A 25 7.73 -4.60 1.41
CA ASN A 25 7.76 -4.72 2.87
C ASN A 25 6.47 -5.30 3.45
N LEU A 26 5.94 -6.39 2.86
CA LEU A 26 4.65 -6.97 3.26
C LEU A 26 4.59 -7.47 4.72
N ASN A 27 5.75 -7.82 5.27
CA ASN A 27 5.92 -8.34 6.62
C ASN A 27 6.17 -7.24 7.67
N GLN A 28 6.19 -5.96 7.27
CA GLN A 28 6.38 -4.83 8.18
C GLN A 28 5.07 -4.18 8.61
N ASP A 29 5.16 -3.15 9.47
CA ASP A 29 4.02 -2.30 9.80
C ASP A 29 3.56 -1.52 8.56
N LEU A 30 2.39 -1.90 8.06
CA LEU A 30 1.68 -1.25 6.95
C LEU A 30 0.43 -0.50 7.44
N SER A 31 0.45 -0.03 8.68
CA SER A 31 -0.62 0.80 9.25
C SER A 31 -0.82 2.09 8.45
N LEU A 32 -2.05 2.62 8.46
CA LEU A 32 -2.37 3.90 7.83
C LEU A 32 -1.43 5.05 8.29
N LYS A 33 -0.98 5.01 9.55
CA LYS A 33 -0.02 5.97 10.10
C LYS A 33 1.36 5.85 9.46
N CYS A 34 1.84 4.64 9.22
CA CYS A 34 3.11 4.39 8.55
C CYS A 34 3.05 4.85 7.09
N LEU A 35 2.02 4.41 6.36
CA LEU A 35 1.85 4.72 4.94
C LEU A 35 1.65 6.22 4.68
N SER A 36 0.91 6.93 5.55
CA SER A 36 0.72 8.38 5.40
C SER A 36 2.04 9.15 5.57
N LYS A 37 2.93 8.70 6.46
CA LYS A 37 4.27 9.30 6.62
C LYS A 37 5.11 9.11 5.37
N ILE A 38 5.06 7.94 4.73
CA ILE A 38 5.80 7.65 3.50
C ILE A 38 5.30 8.52 2.34
N ALA A 39 3.99 8.75 2.25
CA ALA A 39 3.41 9.67 1.28
C ALA A 39 3.71 11.16 1.58
N ALA A 40 4.23 11.47 2.78
CA ALA A 40 4.34 12.82 3.32
C ALA A 40 3.00 13.58 3.29
N LEU A 41 1.92 12.88 3.66
CA LEU A 41 0.55 13.40 3.72
C LEU A 41 -0.05 13.13 5.10
N SER A 42 -1.04 13.94 5.51
CA SER A 42 -1.83 13.62 6.70
C SER A 42 -2.63 12.33 6.48
N LYS A 43 -2.98 11.62 7.56
CA LYS A 43 -3.72 10.33 7.45
C LYS A 43 -5.00 10.44 6.62
N PHE A 44 -5.80 11.48 6.87
CA PHE A 44 -7.06 11.73 6.17
C PHE A 44 -6.85 12.07 4.70
N HIS A 45 -5.87 12.94 4.40
CA HIS A 45 -5.57 13.33 3.03
C HIS A 45 -5.01 12.16 2.23
N PHE A 46 -4.10 11.39 2.82
CA PHE A 46 -3.58 10.15 2.24
C PHE A 46 -4.70 9.16 1.96
N HIS A 47 -5.56 8.89 2.93
CA HIS A 47 -6.68 7.95 2.74
C HIS A 47 -7.55 8.34 1.55
N ARG A 48 -7.91 9.62 1.46
CA ARG A 48 -8.72 10.16 0.35
C ARG A 48 -8.00 10.04 -0.99
N VAL A 49 -6.79 10.57 -1.09
CA VAL A 49 -6.00 10.57 -2.33
C VAL A 49 -5.70 9.15 -2.81
N PHE A 50 -5.37 8.25 -1.89
CA PHE A 50 -5.14 6.85 -2.22
C PHE A 50 -6.41 6.20 -2.78
N SER A 51 -7.54 6.36 -2.09
CA SER A 51 -8.82 5.76 -2.50
C SER A 51 -9.33 6.33 -3.83
N GLU A 52 -9.17 7.63 -4.06
CA GLU A 52 -9.48 8.27 -5.35
C GLU A 52 -8.57 7.77 -6.50
N THR A 53 -7.33 7.37 -6.19
CA THR A 53 -6.35 6.92 -7.19
C THR A 53 -6.47 5.42 -7.50
N TYR A 54 -6.68 4.58 -6.48
CA TYR A 54 -6.68 3.11 -6.59
C TYR A 54 -8.08 2.49 -6.59
N GLY A 55 -9.12 3.26 -6.28
CA GLY A 55 -10.50 2.76 -6.18
C GLY A 55 -10.77 1.90 -4.94
N GLU A 56 -9.80 1.73 -4.06
CA GLU A 56 -9.92 0.97 -2.81
C GLU A 56 -9.18 1.66 -1.65
N THR A 57 -9.54 1.31 -0.42
CA THR A 57 -8.87 1.89 0.77
C THR A 57 -7.44 1.36 0.91
N PRO A 58 -6.52 2.13 1.53
CA PRO A 58 -5.15 1.65 1.78
C PRO A 58 -5.09 0.30 2.52
N SER A 59 -6.00 0.09 3.49
CA SER A 59 -6.07 -1.16 4.25
C SER A 59 -6.54 -2.34 3.41
N ALA A 60 -7.51 -2.12 2.51
CA ALA A 60 -7.98 -3.14 1.58
C ALA A 60 -6.87 -3.53 0.59
N TYR A 61 -6.18 -2.54 0.04
CA TYR A 61 -5.02 -2.75 -0.84
C TYR A 61 -3.96 -3.61 -0.16
N VAL A 62 -3.52 -3.25 1.06
CA VAL A 62 -2.51 -4.03 1.81
C VAL A 62 -2.96 -5.47 2.03
N LYS A 63 -4.22 -5.68 2.42
CA LYS A 63 -4.77 -7.02 2.62
C LYS A 63 -4.74 -7.83 1.33
N ARG A 64 -5.15 -7.23 0.21
CA ARG A 64 -5.14 -7.87 -1.11
C ARG A 64 -3.73 -8.29 -1.53
N ILE A 65 -2.74 -7.39 -1.43
CA ILE A 65 -1.35 -7.72 -1.78
C ILE A 65 -0.78 -8.82 -0.88
N ARG A 66 -1.11 -8.83 0.42
CA ARG A 66 -0.69 -9.92 1.33
C ARG A 66 -1.28 -11.26 0.90
N ILE A 67 -2.56 -11.31 0.53
CA ILE A 67 -3.20 -12.54 0.04
C ILE A 67 -2.57 -12.99 -1.27
N GLU A 68 -2.39 -12.09 -2.24
CA GLU A 68 -1.74 -12.38 -3.52
C GLU A 68 -0.32 -12.95 -3.31
N SER A 69 0.43 -12.37 -2.37
CA SER A 69 1.80 -12.80 -2.09
C SER A 69 1.86 -14.13 -1.36
N SER A 70 0.96 -14.38 -0.40
CA SER A 70 0.85 -15.68 0.27
C SER A 70 0.41 -16.78 -0.70
N ALA A 71 -0.53 -16.49 -1.60
CA ALA A 71 -0.96 -17.43 -2.64
C ALA A 71 0.20 -17.75 -3.61
N PHE A 72 0.97 -16.74 -4.01
CA PHE A 72 2.19 -16.94 -4.80
C PHE A 72 3.18 -17.84 -4.04
N LEU A 73 3.49 -17.53 -2.77
CA LEU A 73 4.40 -18.36 -1.97
C LEU A 73 3.91 -19.80 -1.82
N LEU A 74 2.61 -20.03 -1.65
CA LEU A 74 2.01 -21.37 -1.58
C LEU A 74 2.23 -22.18 -2.86
N ILE A 75 2.12 -21.55 -4.02
CA ILE A 75 2.30 -22.19 -5.33
C ILE A 75 3.78 -22.51 -5.57
N PHE A 76 4.69 -21.60 -5.20
CA PHE A 76 6.11 -21.70 -5.54
C PHE A 76 6.97 -22.40 -4.47
N ASP A 77 6.60 -22.34 -3.19
CA ASP A 77 7.32 -22.99 -2.08
C ASP A 77 6.35 -23.34 -0.92
N PRO A 78 5.63 -24.48 -1.03
CA PRO A 78 4.65 -24.91 -0.03
C PRO A 78 5.23 -25.05 1.39
N LYS A 79 6.55 -25.25 1.52
CA LYS A 79 7.21 -25.49 2.82
C LYS A 79 7.47 -24.22 3.63
N LYS A 80 7.36 -23.03 3.03
CA LYS A 80 7.51 -21.73 3.73
C LYS A 80 6.21 -21.10 4.22
N SER A 81 5.05 -21.72 3.95
CA SER A 81 3.75 -21.06 4.08
C SER A 81 3.17 -20.95 5.50
N VAL A 82 3.81 -21.49 6.55
CA VAL A 82 3.15 -21.60 7.86
C VAL A 82 3.81 -20.69 8.91
N ASN A 83 3.48 -19.40 8.88
CA ASN A 83 3.45 -18.56 10.08
C ASN A 83 2.24 -17.61 10.07
N ILE A 84 1.09 -18.14 9.65
CA ILE A 84 -0.20 -17.45 9.79
C ILE A 84 -0.81 -17.84 11.14
N THR A 85 -0.06 -17.64 12.24
CA THR A 85 -0.59 -17.86 13.59
C THR A 85 0.02 -16.87 14.57
N ARG A 86 -0.44 -15.62 14.48
CA ARG A 86 -0.63 -14.79 15.66
C ARG A 86 -1.71 -13.76 15.39
N LEU A 87 -2.95 -14.12 15.76
CA LEU A 87 -4.03 -13.19 16.07
C LEU A 87 -3.62 -12.36 17.30
#